data_AF-A0A3M1HJG2-F1
#
_entry.id   AF-A0A3M1HJG2-F1
#
_cell.length_a   1.000
_cell.length_b   1.000
_cell.length_c   1.000
_cell.angle_alpha   90.00
_cell.angle_beta   90.00
_cell.angle_gamma   90.00
#
_symmetry.space_group_name_H-M   'P 1'
#
loop_
_entity.id
_entity.type
_entity.pdbx_description
1 polymer ?
#
loop_
_entity_poly.entity_id
_entity_poly.type
_entity_poly.pdbx_seq_one_letter_code
_entity_poly.pdbx_strand_id
1 'polypeptide(L)'
;MKDLDAEELQRRNAMISAQFGSDSPAAREFNRARSKVFLRDIVAFLRGYRNHLLSFEELSRAVAVGEPVDLGVQEIPLDAVRGSVDRYRDFDLAFLPKHSGLRDRWERVATARQHGLPMPPIEVYKLGDLYFVRDGHHRVSVCRSRGDKTIQARVIELTSRVPLHPDLKPDDLPRVEAYADFVRLTRADEILPGVDLQLSKPKNYARLVRHIAIFRYLNLAPGETPRDWPEAMRAWYEQLYRPMLEIIERNGIMEQFPERTATDLYLWIVTNFRRLNKKLPHKEALPELERDLKHYLAPFW
;
A
#
# COMPACT_ATOMS: atom_id res chain seq x y z
N MET A 1 -23.10 19.96 -34.72
CA MET A 1 -24.13 19.77 -33.67
C MET A 1 -23.57 19.40 -32.28
N LYS A 2 -22.25 19.15 -32.12
CA LYS A 2 -21.60 18.91 -30.81
C LYS A 2 -21.09 20.18 -30.12
N ASP A 3 -20.77 21.24 -30.88
CA ASP A 3 -20.12 22.44 -30.32
C ASP A 3 -21.10 23.43 -29.67
N LEU A 4 -22.37 23.41 -30.06
CA LEU A 4 -23.43 24.23 -29.47
C LEU A 4 -23.72 23.87 -28.01
N ASP A 5 -23.59 22.59 -27.64
CA ASP A 5 -23.86 22.10 -26.28
C ASP A 5 -22.73 22.47 -25.29
N ALA A 6 -21.49 22.54 -25.78
CA ALA A 6 -20.32 22.93 -24.99
C ALA A 6 -20.28 24.44 -24.67
N GLU A 7 -20.63 25.29 -25.65
CA GLU A 7 -20.75 26.74 -25.44
C GLU A 7 -21.92 27.09 -24.52
N GLU A 8 -23.04 26.37 -24.62
CA GLU A 8 -24.20 26.59 -23.77
C GLU A 8 -23.94 26.15 -22.32
N LEU A 9 -23.20 25.05 -22.12
CA LEU A 9 -22.68 24.65 -20.81
C LEU A 9 -21.72 25.70 -20.25
N GLN A 10 -20.82 26.26 -21.06
CA GLN A 10 -19.89 27.30 -20.64
C GLN A 10 -20.62 28.59 -20.24
N ARG A 11 -21.62 29.02 -21.01
CA ARG A 11 -22.44 30.21 -20.70
C ARG A 11 -23.25 30.02 -19.43
N ARG A 12 -23.88 28.84 -19.23
CA ARG A 12 -24.58 28.51 -17.98
C ARG A 12 -23.63 28.43 -16.78
N ASN A 13 -22.45 27.86 -16.95
CA ASN A 13 -21.42 27.81 -15.90
C ASN A 13 -20.90 29.21 -15.52
N ALA A 14 -20.74 30.11 -16.50
CA ALA A 14 -20.38 31.50 -16.26
C ALA A 14 -21.48 32.26 -15.53
N MET A 15 -22.75 32.01 -15.87
CA MET A 15 -23.91 32.61 -15.20
C MET A 15 -24.05 32.13 -13.75
N ILE A 16 -23.84 30.84 -13.48
CA ILE A 16 -23.82 30.27 -12.12
C ILE A 16 -22.65 30.83 -11.31
N SER A 17 -21.47 30.98 -11.92
CA SER A 17 -20.30 31.56 -11.25
C SER A 17 -20.47 33.06 -10.94
N ALA A 18 -21.23 33.79 -11.77
CA ALA A 18 -21.53 35.21 -11.57
C ALA A 18 -22.61 35.47 -10.51
N GLN A 19 -23.50 34.49 -10.26
CA GLN A 19 -24.65 34.65 -9.37
C GLN A 19 -24.33 34.31 -7.90
N PHE A 20 -23.19 33.65 -7.63
CA PHE A 20 -22.75 33.32 -6.28
C PHE A 20 -21.34 33.87 -6.04
N GLY A 21 -21.26 35.03 -5.38
CA GLY A 21 -20.01 35.58 -4.83
C GLY A 21 -19.34 34.64 -3.82
N SER A 22 -18.28 35.12 -3.17
CA SER A 22 -17.37 34.40 -2.25
C SER A 22 -17.99 33.58 -1.09
N ASP A 23 -19.32 33.52 -0.97
CA ASP A 23 -20.10 32.82 0.04
C ASP A 23 -21.13 31.83 -0.56
N SER A 24 -20.79 31.19 -1.68
CA SER A 24 -21.60 30.12 -2.27
C SER A 24 -21.65 28.86 -1.36
N PRO A 25 -22.69 28.01 -1.44
CA PRO A 25 -22.69 26.72 -0.74
C PRO A 25 -21.44 25.87 -1.06
N ALA A 26 -21.00 25.86 -2.32
CA ALA A 26 -19.79 25.19 -2.76
C ALA A 26 -18.52 25.79 -2.14
N ALA A 27 -18.44 27.12 -2.01
CA ALA A 27 -17.31 27.80 -1.37
C ALA A 27 -17.19 27.47 0.12
N ARG A 28 -18.32 27.36 0.84
CA ARG A 28 -18.35 26.87 2.23
C ARG A 28 -17.92 25.42 2.33
N GLU A 29 -18.33 24.57 1.40
CA GLU A 29 -17.93 23.16 1.35
C GLU A 29 -16.42 23.02 1.12
N PHE A 30 -15.85 23.80 0.20
CA PHE A 30 -14.40 23.86 -0.05
C PHE A 30 -13.63 24.33 1.19
N ASN A 31 -14.09 25.40 1.85
CA ASN A 31 -13.45 25.90 3.07
C ASN A 31 -13.45 24.85 4.18
N ARG A 32 -14.57 24.13 4.38
CA ARG A 32 -14.67 23.01 5.33
C ARG A 32 -13.70 21.89 4.97
N ALA A 33 -13.63 21.51 3.69
CA ALA A 33 -12.71 20.48 3.20
C ALA A 33 -11.24 20.87 3.49
N ARG A 34 -10.86 22.12 3.24
CA ARG A 34 -9.50 22.62 3.50
C ARG A 34 -9.17 22.72 4.99
N SER A 35 -10.11 23.17 5.83
CA SER A 35 -9.90 23.21 7.29
C SER A 35 -9.66 21.81 7.87
N LYS A 36 -10.28 20.77 7.31
CA LYS A 36 -10.00 19.37 7.68
C LYS A 36 -8.57 18.95 7.30
N VAL A 37 -8.05 19.38 6.15
CA VAL A 37 -6.66 19.09 5.74
C VAL A 37 -5.67 19.62 6.78
N PHE A 38 -5.87 20.85 7.26
CA PHE A 38 -4.99 21.44 8.27
C PHE A 38 -4.90 20.59 9.55
N LEU A 39 -6.04 20.17 10.09
CA LEU A 39 -6.07 19.28 11.25
C LEU A 39 -5.38 17.94 10.97
N ARG A 40 -5.57 17.39 9.77
CA ARG A 40 -4.96 16.13 9.35
C ARG A 40 -3.45 16.25 9.16
N ASP A 41 -2.96 17.39 8.68
CA ASP A 41 -1.51 17.67 8.59
C ASP A 41 -0.88 17.78 9.99
N ILE A 42 -1.56 18.38 10.97
CA ILE A 42 -1.09 18.38 12.38
C ILE A 42 -1.02 16.95 12.93
N VAL A 43 -2.08 16.16 12.76
CA VAL A 43 -2.10 14.76 13.21
C VAL A 43 -1.01 13.94 12.52
N ALA A 44 -0.81 14.16 11.21
CA ALA A 44 0.22 13.48 10.44
C ALA A 44 1.63 13.83 10.91
N PHE A 45 1.88 15.11 11.21
CA PHE A 45 3.14 15.56 11.81
C PHE A 45 3.38 14.91 13.17
N LEU A 46 2.40 14.91 14.07
CA LEU A 46 2.52 14.31 15.40
C LEU A 46 2.71 12.79 15.36
N ARG A 47 2.07 12.10 14.41
CA ARG A 47 2.16 10.64 14.23
C ARG A 47 3.29 10.23 13.29
N GLY A 48 4.05 11.18 12.74
CA GLY A 48 5.22 10.90 11.89
C GLY A 48 4.90 10.23 10.55
N TYR A 49 3.72 10.44 9.96
CA TYR A 49 3.39 9.90 8.63
C TYR A 49 3.16 11.00 7.59
N ARG A 50 3.32 10.68 6.31
CA ARG A 50 3.09 11.64 5.21
C ARG A 50 1.61 11.73 4.84
N ASN A 51 1.05 12.94 4.87
CA ASN A 51 -0.35 13.21 4.49
C ASN A 51 -0.50 13.66 3.03
N HIS A 52 -0.14 12.77 2.11
CA HIS A 52 -0.30 12.94 0.66
C HIS A 52 -0.67 11.60 0.04
N LEU A 53 -1.23 11.60 -1.15
CA LEU A 53 -1.67 10.38 -1.83
C LEU A 53 -0.50 9.48 -2.20
N LEU A 54 -0.76 8.18 -2.39
CA LEU A 54 0.21 7.27 -3.00
C LEU A 54 0.54 7.73 -4.43
N SER A 55 1.82 7.76 -4.76
CA SER A 55 2.29 7.96 -6.13
C SER A 55 2.21 6.66 -6.91
N PHE A 56 1.47 6.67 -8.03
CA PHE A 56 1.44 5.52 -8.94
C PHE A 56 2.82 5.22 -9.52
N GLU A 57 3.59 6.25 -9.88
CA GLU A 57 4.93 6.09 -10.49
C GLU A 57 5.94 5.45 -9.51
N GLU A 58 5.92 5.85 -8.24
CA GLU A 58 6.79 5.25 -7.22
C GLU A 58 6.41 3.78 -6.98
N LEU A 59 5.11 3.50 -6.84
CA LEU A 59 4.64 2.15 -6.57
C LEU A 59 4.81 1.19 -7.77
N SER A 60 4.47 1.63 -8.98
CA SER A 60 4.62 0.81 -10.20
C SER A 60 6.06 0.45 -10.51
N ARG A 61 7.01 1.37 -10.25
CA ARG A 61 8.45 1.08 -10.35
C ARG A 61 8.90 0.03 -9.35
N ALA A 62 8.36 0.07 -8.14
CA ALA A 62 8.68 -0.89 -7.09
C ALA A 62 8.20 -2.31 -7.45
N VAL A 63 6.96 -2.48 -7.90
CA VAL A 63 6.31 -3.82 -7.93
C VAL A 63 6.37 -4.60 -9.24
N ALA A 64 6.99 -4.04 -10.28
CA ALA A 64 7.00 -4.58 -11.66
C ALA A 64 5.59 -4.85 -12.19
N VAL A 65 5.10 -3.94 -13.03
CA VAL A 65 3.76 -4.00 -13.61
C VAL A 65 3.71 -4.80 -14.92
N GLY A 66 2.67 -5.62 -15.08
CA GLY A 66 2.35 -6.29 -16.34
C GLY A 66 1.74 -5.35 -17.39
N GLU A 67 1.27 -5.92 -18.50
CA GLU A 67 0.62 -5.15 -19.57
C GLU A 67 -0.70 -4.52 -19.09
N PRO A 68 -0.99 -3.25 -19.44
CA PRO A 68 -2.25 -2.61 -19.09
C PRO A 68 -3.44 -3.25 -19.81
N VAL A 69 -4.50 -3.55 -19.05
CA VAL A 69 -5.76 -4.10 -19.58
C VAL A 69 -6.89 -3.09 -19.32
N ASP A 70 -7.59 -2.65 -20.36
CA ASP A 70 -8.78 -1.80 -20.22
C ASP A 70 -9.98 -2.65 -19.78
N LEU A 71 -10.47 -2.40 -18.56
CA LEU A 71 -11.65 -3.06 -18.00
C LEU A 71 -12.95 -2.30 -18.34
N GLY A 72 -12.85 -1.18 -19.06
CA GLY A 72 -13.98 -0.34 -19.41
C GLY A 72 -14.49 0.51 -18.25
N VAL A 73 -15.75 0.94 -18.35
CA VAL A 73 -16.40 1.77 -17.33
C VAL A 73 -17.09 0.90 -16.29
N GLN A 74 -16.74 1.10 -15.04
CA GLN A 74 -17.29 0.37 -13.90
C GLN A 74 -17.53 1.32 -12.71
N GLU A 75 -18.41 0.91 -11.81
CA GLU A 75 -18.58 1.58 -10.53
C GLU A 75 -17.55 1.04 -9.53
N ILE A 76 -16.71 1.92 -8.99
CA ILE A 76 -15.63 1.55 -8.06
C ILE A 76 -15.87 2.13 -6.67
N PRO A 77 -15.42 1.46 -5.60
CA PRO A 77 -15.56 1.98 -4.26
C PRO A 77 -14.54 3.12 -4.01
N LEU A 78 -15.01 4.21 -3.42
CA LEU A 78 -14.21 5.42 -3.22
C LEU A 78 -13.10 5.24 -2.20
N ASP A 79 -13.22 4.30 -1.28
CA ASP A 79 -12.19 3.97 -0.27
C ASP A 79 -10.99 3.22 -0.88
N ALA A 80 -11.17 2.50 -1.99
CA ALA A 80 -10.11 1.86 -2.74
C ALA A 80 -9.31 2.85 -3.61
N VAL A 81 -9.81 4.08 -3.80
CA VAL A 81 -9.06 5.17 -4.45
C VAL A 81 -8.03 5.72 -3.48
N ARG A 82 -6.77 5.27 -3.60
CA ARG A 82 -5.71 5.54 -2.62
C ARG A 82 -4.56 6.39 -3.15
N GLY A 83 -4.47 6.57 -4.46
CA GLY A 83 -3.35 7.25 -5.08
C GLY A 83 -3.69 8.13 -6.27
N SER A 84 -2.67 8.74 -6.82
CA SER A 84 -2.75 9.57 -8.02
C SER A 84 -1.57 9.28 -8.93
N VAL A 85 -1.78 9.45 -10.24
CA VAL A 85 -0.72 9.32 -11.24
C VAL A 85 0.22 10.53 -11.20
N ASP A 86 -0.33 11.74 -11.10
CA ASP A 86 0.42 13.00 -11.29
C ASP A 86 0.21 14.03 -10.16
N ARG A 87 -0.98 14.06 -9.56
CA ARG A 87 -1.40 15.07 -8.56
C ARG A 87 -1.36 14.57 -7.11
N TYR A 88 -0.43 13.69 -6.78
CA TYR A 88 -0.38 13.04 -5.47
C TYR A 88 -0.06 14.00 -4.30
N ARG A 89 0.49 15.20 -4.58
CA ARG A 89 0.77 16.26 -3.58
C ARG A 89 -0.32 17.33 -3.45
N ASP A 90 -1.21 17.45 -4.43
CA ASP A 90 -2.28 18.46 -4.45
C ASP A 90 -3.40 18.13 -3.46
N PHE A 91 -3.50 16.86 -3.08
CA PHE A 91 -4.53 16.31 -2.20
C PHE A 91 -3.91 15.55 -1.03
N ASP A 92 -4.60 15.56 0.10
CA ASP A 92 -4.21 14.76 1.27
C ASP A 92 -4.63 13.30 1.14
N LEU A 93 -4.31 12.45 2.12
CA LEU A 93 -4.69 11.01 2.10
C LEU A 93 -6.21 10.77 2.00
N ALA A 94 -7.03 11.75 2.38
CA ALA A 94 -8.49 11.69 2.26
C ALA A 94 -9.01 12.27 0.94
N PHE A 95 -8.14 12.61 -0.02
CA PHE A 95 -8.48 13.31 -1.27
C PHE A 95 -9.04 14.72 -1.04
N LEU A 96 -8.70 15.39 0.07
CA LEU A 96 -9.10 16.76 0.33
C LEU A 96 -8.07 17.75 -0.26
N PRO A 97 -8.51 18.89 -0.82
CA PRO A 97 -7.63 19.82 -1.52
C PRO A 97 -6.69 20.56 -0.55
N LYS A 98 -5.37 20.53 -0.80
CA LYS A 98 -4.37 21.16 0.09
C LYS A 98 -4.18 22.66 -0.14
N HIS A 99 -4.47 23.16 -1.35
CA HIS A 99 -4.16 24.53 -1.74
C HIS A 99 -5.37 25.26 -2.37
N SER A 100 -5.39 26.59 -2.25
CA SER A 100 -6.50 27.43 -2.75
C SER A 100 -6.63 27.45 -4.26
N GLY A 101 -5.56 27.18 -5.02
CA GLY A 101 -5.62 27.10 -6.49
C GLY A 101 -6.55 26.01 -7.03
N LEU A 102 -7.02 25.10 -6.16
CA LEU A 102 -7.98 24.05 -6.50
C LEU A 102 -9.44 24.51 -6.42
N ARG A 103 -9.69 25.69 -5.83
CA ARG A 103 -11.03 26.18 -5.47
C ARG A 103 -11.97 26.21 -6.68
N ASP A 104 -11.64 26.97 -7.72
CA ASP A 104 -12.59 27.29 -8.79
C ASP A 104 -13.07 26.03 -9.52
N ARG A 105 -12.17 25.07 -9.76
CA ARG A 105 -12.53 23.78 -10.39
C ARG A 105 -13.30 22.89 -9.42
N TRP A 106 -12.92 22.90 -8.13
CA TRP A 106 -13.62 22.13 -7.10
C TRP A 106 -15.05 22.63 -6.88
N GLU A 107 -15.27 23.94 -6.78
CA GLU A 107 -16.59 24.55 -6.61
C GLU A 107 -17.49 24.29 -7.82
N ARG A 108 -16.95 24.38 -9.04
CA ARG A 108 -17.70 24.00 -10.26
C ARG A 108 -18.18 22.56 -10.24
N VAL A 109 -17.32 21.62 -9.82
CA VAL A 109 -17.69 20.20 -9.70
C VAL A 109 -18.71 19.98 -8.59
N ALA A 110 -18.54 20.64 -7.44
CA ALA A 110 -19.48 20.56 -6.32
C ALA A 110 -20.87 21.08 -6.71
N THR A 111 -20.94 22.20 -7.42
CA THR A 111 -22.19 22.77 -7.92
C THR A 111 -22.83 21.86 -8.96
N ALA A 112 -22.08 21.36 -9.94
CA ALA A 112 -22.60 20.41 -10.93
C ALA A 112 -23.20 19.16 -10.28
N ARG A 113 -22.50 18.59 -9.28
CA ARG A 113 -22.99 17.45 -8.50
C ARG A 113 -24.23 17.79 -7.69
N GLN A 114 -24.32 19.00 -7.11
CA GLN A 114 -25.49 19.45 -6.34
C GLN A 114 -26.74 19.54 -7.21
N HIS A 115 -26.60 19.95 -8.47
CA HIS A 115 -27.70 20.03 -9.42
C HIS A 115 -27.99 18.71 -10.15
N GLY A 116 -27.34 17.60 -9.75
CA GLY A 116 -27.54 16.29 -10.37
C GLY A 116 -27.11 16.24 -11.84
N LEU A 117 -26.20 17.13 -12.27
CA LEU A 117 -25.73 17.15 -13.65
C LEU A 117 -24.93 15.87 -13.94
N PRO A 118 -25.10 15.27 -15.14
CA PRO A 118 -24.29 14.13 -15.55
C PRO A 118 -22.82 14.55 -15.56
N MET A 119 -21.98 13.78 -14.86
CA MET A 119 -20.54 13.95 -14.86
C MET A 119 -19.92 12.78 -15.61
N PRO A 120 -18.86 13.00 -16.42
CA PRO A 120 -18.15 11.90 -17.02
C PRO A 120 -17.59 10.95 -15.94
N PRO A 121 -17.32 9.68 -16.26
CA PRO A 121 -16.52 8.80 -15.41
C PRO A 121 -15.14 9.40 -15.15
N ILE A 122 -14.54 9.10 -14.00
CA ILE A 122 -13.12 9.39 -13.74
C ILE A 122 -12.24 8.41 -14.52
N GLU A 123 -10.95 8.70 -14.68
CA GLU A 123 -9.99 7.74 -15.24
C GLU A 123 -9.03 7.29 -14.14
N VAL A 124 -8.87 5.96 -13.99
CA VAL A 124 -8.01 5.39 -12.96
C VAL A 124 -7.15 4.25 -13.49
N TYR A 125 -5.96 4.12 -12.91
CA TYR A 125 -5.19 2.88 -12.95
C TYR A 125 -5.51 2.02 -11.74
N LYS A 126 -5.69 0.72 -11.95
CA LYS A 126 -5.88 -0.28 -10.90
C LYS A 126 -4.59 -1.08 -10.75
N LEU A 127 -4.13 -1.27 -9.52
CA LEU A 127 -2.97 -2.09 -9.18
C LEU A 127 -3.27 -2.90 -7.92
N GLY A 128 -3.52 -4.21 -8.09
CA GLY A 128 -4.16 -5.01 -7.03
C GLY A 128 -5.53 -4.43 -6.68
N ASP A 129 -5.79 -4.19 -5.40
CA ASP A 129 -7.05 -3.60 -4.92
C ASP A 129 -7.02 -2.07 -4.82
N LEU A 130 -5.96 -1.43 -5.31
CA LEU A 130 -5.74 0.01 -5.20
C LEU A 130 -6.06 0.72 -6.52
N TYR A 131 -6.76 1.84 -6.44
CA TYR A 131 -7.02 2.73 -7.58
C TYR A 131 -6.23 4.04 -7.48
N PHE A 132 -5.68 4.45 -8.62
CA PHE A 132 -4.86 5.64 -8.80
C PHE A 132 -5.52 6.56 -9.81
N VAL A 133 -5.89 7.77 -9.37
CA VAL A 133 -6.57 8.73 -10.24
C VAL A 133 -5.60 9.28 -11.28
N ARG A 134 -5.94 9.08 -12.55
CA ARG A 134 -5.30 9.71 -13.71
C ARG A 134 -6.02 11.00 -14.09
N ASP A 135 -7.35 10.99 -14.11
CA ASP A 135 -8.17 12.20 -14.27
C ASP A 135 -9.40 12.16 -13.37
N GLY A 136 -9.83 13.34 -12.90
CA GLY A 136 -11.04 13.49 -12.10
C GLY A 136 -10.82 13.66 -10.59
N HIS A 137 -9.65 14.09 -10.15
CA HIS A 137 -9.34 14.27 -8.71
C HIS A 137 -10.35 15.13 -7.96
N HIS A 138 -10.83 16.23 -8.56
CA HIS A 138 -11.85 17.08 -7.95
C HIS A 138 -13.19 16.35 -7.78
N ARG A 139 -13.57 15.47 -8.73
CA ARG A 139 -14.78 14.65 -8.63
C ARG A 139 -14.67 13.66 -7.46
N VAL A 140 -13.53 12.98 -7.33
CA VAL A 140 -13.25 12.10 -6.19
C VAL A 140 -13.31 12.87 -4.86
N SER A 141 -12.69 14.05 -4.82
CA SER A 141 -12.67 14.93 -3.64
C SER A 141 -14.07 15.36 -3.20
N VAL A 142 -14.89 15.81 -4.15
CA VAL A 142 -16.29 16.23 -3.89
C VAL A 142 -17.13 15.04 -3.45
N CYS A 143 -17.08 13.91 -4.16
CA CYS A 143 -17.84 12.71 -3.81
C CYS A 143 -17.50 12.23 -2.39
N ARG A 144 -16.21 12.18 -2.02
CA ARG A 144 -15.79 11.85 -0.64
C ARG A 144 -16.25 12.88 0.37
N SER A 145 -16.18 14.18 0.06
CA SER A 145 -16.62 15.26 0.96
C SER A 145 -18.11 15.18 1.28
N ARG A 146 -18.90 14.63 0.36
CA ARG A 146 -20.35 14.42 0.50
C ARG A 146 -20.75 13.04 1.04
N GLY A 147 -19.78 12.15 1.24
CA GLY A 147 -20.01 10.82 1.82
C GLY A 147 -20.48 9.76 0.83
N ASP A 148 -20.35 10.01 -0.48
CA ASP A 148 -20.59 9.00 -1.52
C ASP A 148 -19.70 7.77 -1.24
N LYS A 149 -20.21 6.57 -1.57
CA LYS A 149 -19.48 5.31 -1.37
C LYS A 149 -18.78 4.82 -2.62
N THR A 150 -19.33 5.17 -3.78
CA THR A 150 -18.88 4.71 -5.09
C THR A 150 -18.77 5.86 -6.08
N ILE A 151 -18.03 5.64 -7.16
CA ILE A 151 -17.90 6.56 -8.28
C ILE A 151 -17.72 5.78 -9.58
N GLN A 152 -18.28 6.26 -10.69
CA GLN A 152 -18.02 5.67 -12.01
C GLN A 152 -16.62 6.02 -12.49
N ALA A 153 -15.89 5.02 -12.96
CA ALA A 153 -14.53 5.15 -13.45
C ALA A 153 -14.32 4.30 -14.71
N ARG A 154 -13.55 4.81 -15.67
CA ARG A 154 -12.86 3.99 -16.66
C ARG A 154 -11.60 3.43 -16.00
N VAL A 155 -11.48 2.11 -15.97
CA VAL A 155 -10.43 1.41 -15.22
C VAL A 155 -9.48 0.72 -16.18
N ILE A 156 -8.19 1.06 -16.06
CA ILE A 156 -7.10 0.34 -16.73
C ILE A 156 -6.33 -0.41 -15.64
N GLU A 157 -6.34 -1.73 -15.68
CA GLU A 157 -5.68 -2.60 -14.71
C GLU A 157 -4.25 -2.92 -15.11
N LEU A 158 -3.34 -2.84 -14.14
CA LEU A 158 -1.98 -3.36 -14.21
C LEU A 158 -1.82 -4.44 -13.15
N THR A 159 -1.17 -5.55 -13.52
CA THR A 159 -0.90 -6.65 -12.59
C THR A 159 0.38 -6.38 -11.79
N SER A 160 0.36 -6.71 -10.50
CA SER A 160 1.51 -6.63 -9.59
C SER A 160 2.01 -8.04 -9.28
N ARG A 161 3.33 -8.24 -9.21
CA ARG A 161 3.93 -9.52 -8.76
C ARG A 161 3.88 -9.70 -7.25
N VAL A 162 3.66 -8.63 -6.49
CA VAL A 162 3.54 -8.67 -5.04
C VAL A 162 2.14 -8.27 -4.58
N PRO A 163 1.63 -8.87 -3.49
CA PRO A 163 0.37 -8.45 -2.90
C PRO A 163 0.47 -7.01 -2.39
N LEU A 164 -0.58 -6.23 -2.64
CA LEU A 164 -0.73 -4.85 -2.19
C LEU A 164 -1.93 -4.74 -1.28
N HIS A 165 -1.71 -4.24 -0.06
CA HIS A 165 -2.78 -4.10 0.92
C HIS A 165 -3.60 -2.82 0.66
N PRO A 166 -4.94 -2.83 0.84
CA PRO A 166 -5.79 -1.64 0.68
C PRO A 166 -5.38 -0.43 1.52
N ASP A 167 -4.79 -0.68 2.69
CA ASP A 167 -4.33 0.37 3.62
C ASP A 167 -2.89 0.84 3.43
N LEU A 168 -2.29 0.53 2.27
CA LEU A 168 -0.95 0.98 1.95
C LEU A 168 -0.82 2.51 2.05
N LYS A 169 0.21 2.98 2.75
CA LYS A 169 0.56 4.40 2.88
C LYS A 169 1.86 4.70 2.13
N PRO A 170 2.13 5.98 1.79
CA PRO A 170 3.39 6.37 1.18
C PRO A 170 4.63 5.92 1.97
N ASP A 171 4.55 5.88 3.30
CA ASP A 171 5.65 5.47 4.16
C ASP A 171 5.92 3.95 4.14
N ASP A 172 4.97 3.15 3.64
CA ASP A 172 5.15 1.70 3.45
C ASP A 172 5.90 1.37 2.15
N LEU A 173 6.08 2.33 1.23
CA LEU A 173 6.72 2.11 -0.08
C LEU A 173 8.10 1.44 0.01
N PRO A 174 9.02 1.84 0.92
CA PRO A 174 10.31 1.16 1.05
C PRO A 174 10.18 -0.33 1.42
N ARG A 175 9.13 -0.72 2.17
CA ARG A 175 8.87 -2.13 2.51
C ARG A 175 8.37 -2.89 1.29
N VAL A 176 7.45 -2.29 0.53
CA VAL A 176 6.91 -2.89 -0.70
C VAL A 176 8.01 -3.07 -1.74
N GLU A 177 8.85 -2.05 -1.95
CA GLU A 177 10.00 -2.09 -2.87
C GLU A 177 10.98 -3.19 -2.50
N ALA A 178 11.36 -3.30 -1.22
CA ALA A 178 12.27 -4.34 -0.78
C ALA A 178 11.69 -5.75 -0.93
N TYR A 179 10.38 -5.92 -0.74
CA TYR A 179 9.73 -7.21 -1.00
C TYR A 179 9.68 -7.54 -2.48
N ALA A 180 9.34 -6.56 -3.32
CA ALA A 180 9.33 -6.76 -4.77
C ALA A 180 10.72 -7.06 -5.32
N ASP A 181 11.77 -6.43 -4.81
CA ASP A 181 13.16 -6.76 -5.13
C ASP A 181 13.54 -8.18 -4.72
N PHE A 182 13.12 -8.60 -3.51
CA PHE A 182 13.29 -9.98 -3.07
C PHE A 182 12.59 -10.96 -4.02
N VAL A 183 11.31 -10.75 -4.32
CA VAL A 183 10.51 -11.60 -5.21
C VAL A 183 11.14 -11.65 -6.61
N ARG A 184 11.57 -10.51 -7.15
CA ARG A 184 12.26 -10.42 -8.45
C ARG A 184 13.56 -11.21 -8.47
N LEU A 185 14.37 -11.09 -7.41
CA LEU A 185 15.65 -11.77 -7.29
C LEU A 185 15.49 -13.29 -7.12
N THR A 186 14.54 -13.73 -6.31
CA THR A 186 14.40 -15.14 -5.94
C THR A 186 13.36 -15.90 -6.74
N ARG A 187 12.48 -15.20 -7.47
CA ARG A 187 11.27 -15.75 -8.13
C ARG A 187 10.36 -16.49 -7.14
N ALA A 188 10.24 -15.93 -5.93
CA ALA A 188 9.52 -16.57 -4.82
C ALA A 188 8.04 -16.81 -5.14
N ASP A 189 7.42 -15.86 -5.83
CA ASP A 189 6.03 -15.90 -6.30
C ASP A 189 5.76 -17.07 -7.25
N GLU A 190 6.72 -17.42 -8.10
CA GLU A 190 6.62 -18.53 -9.04
C GLU A 190 6.95 -19.88 -8.38
N ILE A 191 7.94 -19.91 -7.48
CA ILE A 191 8.41 -21.15 -6.84
C ILE A 191 7.47 -21.56 -5.70
N LEU A 192 7.03 -20.60 -4.89
CA LEU A 192 6.21 -20.79 -3.68
C LEU A 192 4.91 -19.97 -3.81
N PRO A 193 4.00 -20.35 -4.73
CA PRO A 193 2.78 -19.58 -4.97
C PRO A 193 1.91 -19.54 -3.71
N GLY A 194 1.43 -18.34 -3.36
CA GLY A 194 0.56 -18.11 -2.21
C GLY A 194 1.26 -18.06 -0.85
N VAL A 195 2.60 -18.20 -0.79
CA VAL A 195 3.36 -18.10 0.45
C VAL A 195 3.70 -16.64 0.75
N ASP A 196 3.32 -16.16 1.92
CA ASP A 196 3.72 -14.84 2.40
C ASP A 196 5.11 -14.89 3.05
N LEU A 197 6.06 -14.22 2.42
CA LEU A 197 7.44 -14.05 2.89
C LEU A 197 7.75 -12.60 3.29
N GLN A 198 6.72 -11.80 3.59
CA GLN A 198 6.89 -10.41 3.97
C GLN A 198 7.72 -10.27 5.26
N LEU A 199 8.59 -9.26 5.27
CA LEU A 199 9.39 -8.86 6.41
C LEU A 199 9.09 -7.40 6.74
N SER A 200 8.98 -7.08 8.03
CA SER A 200 8.72 -5.72 8.48
C SER A 200 9.86 -4.74 8.17
N LYS A 201 11.09 -5.23 7.93
CA LYS A 201 12.25 -4.39 7.63
C LYS A 201 12.92 -4.74 6.29
N PRO A 202 13.07 -3.76 5.37
CA PRO A 202 13.76 -3.94 4.10
C PRO A 202 15.09 -4.69 4.16
N LYS A 203 15.98 -4.28 5.09
CA LYS A 203 17.32 -4.87 5.23
C LYS A 203 17.35 -6.37 5.54
N ASN A 204 16.25 -6.93 6.05
CA ASN A 204 16.19 -8.34 6.42
C ASN A 204 16.05 -9.26 5.19
N TYR A 205 15.59 -8.77 4.04
CA TYR A 205 15.49 -9.59 2.83
C TYR A 205 16.86 -10.12 2.36
N ALA A 206 17.90 -9.29 2.41
CA ALA A 206 19.27 -9.74 2.11
C ALA A 206 19.74 -10.88 3.04
N ARG A 207 19.30 -10.85 4.31
CA ARG A 207 19.60 -11.92 5.28
C ARG A 207 18.80 -13.18 4.99
N LEU A 208 17.53 -13.05 4.61
CA LEU A 208 16.69 -14.17 4.21
C LEU A 208 17.27 -14.88 2.97
N VAL A 209 17.64 -14.13 1.94
CA VAL A 209 18.31 -14.68 0.74
C VAL A 209 19.59 -15.42 1.11
N ARG A 210 20.45 -14.81 1.95
CA ARG A 210 21.67 -15.47 2.44
C ARG A 210 21.35 -16.75 3.20
N HIS A 211 20.29 -16.77 4.01
CA HIS A 211 19.89 -17.95 4.77
C HIS A 211 19.42 -19.09 3.84
N ILE A 212 18.60 -18.79 2.83
CA ILE A 212 18.19 -19.76 1.80
C ILE A 212 19.42 -20.30 1.05
N ALA A 213 20.35 -19.41 0.68
CA ALA A 213 21.60 -19.81 0.03
C ALA A 213 22.46 -20.71 0.93
N ILE A 214 22.59 -20.42 2.22
CA ILE A 214 23.32 -21.29 3.16
C ILE A 214 22.64 -22.66 3.28
N PHE A 215 21.31 -22.70 3.39
CA PHE A 215 20.55 -23.95 3.43
C PHE A 215 20.82 -24.82 2.20
N ARG A 216 20.88 -24.22 1.02
CA ARG A 216 21.22 -24.89 -0.25
C ARG A 216 22.55 -25.64 -0.20
N TYR A 217 23.56 -25.10 0.47
CA TYR A 217 24.91 -25.69 0.53
C TYR A 217 25.13 -26.62 1.72
N LEU A 218 24.48 -26.37 2.85
CA LEU A 218 24.69 -27.18 4.07
C LEU A 218 23.81 -28.43 4.14
N ASN A 219 22.71 -28.47 3.40
CA ASN A 219 21.76 -29.58 3.41
C ASN A 219 21.98 -30.55 2.24
N LEU A 220 23.20 -31.08 2.15
CA LEU A 220 23.64 -32.03 1.12
C LEU A 220 24.14 -33.31 1.78
N ALA A 221 23.79 -34.47 1.22
CA ALA A 221 24.42 -35.72 1.61
C ALA A 221 25.87 -35.78 1.06
N PRO A 222 26.77 -36.57 1.68
CA PRO A 222 28.12 -36.74 1.16
C PRO A 222 28.12 -37.19 -0.32
N GLY A 223 28.72 -36.38 -1.20
CA GLY A 223 28.80 -36.65 -2.64
C GLY A 223 27.69 -36.02 -3.49
N GLU A 224 26.69 -35.37 -2.89
CA GLU A 224 25.66 -34.65 -3.65
C GLU A 224 26.13 -33.27 -4.11
N THR A 225 25.71 -32.88 -5.31
CA THR A 225 25.85 -31.51 -5.80
C THR A 225 24.78 -30.59 -5.19
N PRO A 226 25.06 -29.30 -4.96
CA PRO A 226 24.06 -28.35 -4.50
C PRO A 226 22.84 -28.34 -5.42
N ARG A 227 21.63 -28.49 -4.84
CA ARG A 227 20.34 -28.35 -5.54
C ARG A 227 20.31 -27.10 -6.39
N ASP A 228 19.49 -27.05 -7.45
CA ASP A 228 19.27 -25.78 -8.14
C ASP A 228 18.51 -24.78 -7.22
N TRP A 229 18.39 -23.52 -7.65
CA TRP A 229 17.74 -22.50 -6.81
C TRP A 229 16.25 -22.81 -6.52
N PRO A 230 15.41 -23.16 -7.51
CA PRO A 230 14.02 -23.56 -7.26
C PRO A 230 13.88 -24.73 -6.29
N GLU A 231 14.63 -25.81 -6.47
CA GLU A 231 14.60 -26.97 -5.58
C GLU A 231 15.07 -26.63 -4.17
N ALA A 232 16.14 -25.84 -4.05
CA ALA A 232 16.65 -25.39 -2.75
C ALA A 232 15.63 -24.54 -1.99
N MET A 233 14.93 -23.64 -2.70
CA MET A 233 13.90 -22.79 -2.10
C MET A 233 12.67 -23.59 -1.64
N ARG A 234 12.22 -24.57 -2.42
CA ARG A 234 11.16 -25.52 -2.00
C ARG A 234 11.59 -26.35 -0.79
N ALA A 235 12.79 -26.91 -0.82
CA ALA A 235 13.31 -27.71 0.28
C ALA A 235 13.48 -26.88 1.57
N TRP A 236 13.98 -25.64 1.45
CA TRP A 236 14.07 -24.71 2.58
C TRP A 236 12.69 -24.41 3.18
N TYR A 237 11.69 -24.18 2.31
CA TYR A 237 10.33 -23.91 2.74
C TYR A 237 9.75 -25.09 3.53
N GLU A 238 9.75 -26.29 2.95
CA GLU A 238 9.12 -27.47 3.55
C GLU A 238 9.85 -28.00 4.79
N GLN A 239 11.19 -28.03 4.77
CA GLN A 239 11.96 -28.70 5.82
C GLN A 239 12.28 -27.80 7.01
N LEU A 240 12.23 -26.48 6.82
CA LEU A 240 12.68 -25.55 7.85
C LEU A 240 11.73 -24.38 8.08
N TYR A 241 11.34 -23.64 7.04
CA TYR A 241 10.52 -22.44 7.22
C TYR A 241 9.12 -22.79 7.74
N ARG A 242 8.38 -23.64 7.03
CA ARG A 242 7.01 -24.00 7.35
C ARG A 242 6.88 -24.67 8.74
N PRO A 243 7.69 -25.68 9.12
CA PRO A 243 7.62 -26.25 10.46
C PRO A 243 7.86 -25.23 11.57
N MET A 244 8.79 -24.28 11.36
CA MET A 244 9.05 -23.20 12.32
C MET A 244 7.88 -22.22 12.42
N LEU A 245 7.24 -21.87 11.29
CA LEU A 245 6.04 -21.03 11.29
C LEU A 245 4.88 -21.71 12.02
N GLU A 246 4.65 -23.01 11.80
CA GLU A 246 3.61 -23.75 12.52
C GLU A 246 3.84 -23.74 14.04
N ILE A 247 5.10 -23.82 14.49
CA ILE A 247 5.44 -23.69 15.92
C ILE A 247 5.15 -22.26 16.40
N ILE A 248 5.55 -21.24 15.65
CA ILE A 248 5.31 -19.82 16.00
C ILE A 248 3.81 -19.55 16.16
N GLU A 249 3.00 -19.99 15.20
CA GLU A 249 1.55 -19.77 15.18
C GLU A 249 0.84 -20.50 16.31
N ARG A 250 1.16 -21.79 16.55
CA ARG A 250 0.54 -22.59 17.62
C ARG A 250 0.74 -22.02 19.02
N ASN A 251 1.80 -21.25 19.24
CA ASN A 251 2.12 -20.65 20.54
C ASN A 251 1.52 -19.24 20.72
N GLY A 252 0.86 -18.68 19.70
CA GLY A 252 0.24 -17.34 19.78
C GLY A 252 1.24 -16.21 20.04
N ILE A 253 2.55 -16.45 19.91
CA ILE A 253 3.58 -15.49 20.31
C ILE A 253 3.53 -14.18 19.50
N MET A 254 2.95 -14.22 18.30
CA MET A 254 2.77 -13.06 17.42
C MET A 254 1.80 -12.02 18.00
N GLU A 255 0.90 -12.38 18.93
CA GLU A 255 0.03 -11.42 19.64
C GLU A 255 0.86 -10.39 20.44
N GLN A 256 2.06 -10.79 20.87
CA GLN A 256 2.99 -9.90 21.56
C GLN A 256 3.82 -9.06 20.58
N PHE A 257 3.66 -9.17 19.26
CA PHE A 257 4.47 -8.47 18.26
C PHE A 257 3.62 -8.00 17.06
N PRO A 258 2.66 -7.07 17.25
CA PRO A 258 1.70 -6.67 16.23
C PRO A 258 2.33 -5.98 15.00
N GLU A 259 3.55 -5.44 15.13
CA GLU A 259 4.29 -4.81 14.02
C GLU A 259 5.31 -5.73 13.34
N ARG A 260 5.29 -7.03 13.64
CA ARG A 260 6.24 -8.02 13.11
C ARG A 260 5.52 -9.11 12.35
N THR A 261 6.20 -9.69 11.36
CA THR A 261 5.69 -10.86 10.64
C THR A 261 6.24 -12.15 11.25
N ALA A 262 5.58 -13.28 10.99
CA ALA A 262 6.11 -14.58 11.39
C ALA A 262 7.50 -14.85 10.76
N THR A 263 7.73 -14.36 9.55
CA THR A 263 9.02 -14.37 8.85
C THR A 263 10.11 -13.63 9.63
N ASP A 264 9.80 -12.50 10.27
CA ASP A 264 10.77 -11.76 11.10
C ASP A 264 11.21 -12.60 12.30
N LEU A 265 10.26 -13.26 12.96
CA LEU A 265 10.54 -14.11 14.10
C LEU A 265 11.33 -15.36 13.69
N TYR A 266 10.94 -16.00 12.59
CA TYR A 266 11.72 -17.07 11.96
C TYR A 266 13.18 -16.65 11.76
N LEU A 267 13.40 -15.52 11.08
CA LEU A 267 14.74 -15.02 10.75
C LEU A 267 15.54 -14.69 12.02
N TRP A 268 14.87 -14.20 13.07
CA TRP A 268 15.47 -13.97 14.37
C TRP A 268 15.94 -15.27 15.02
N ILE A 269 15.10 -16.30 15.06
CA ILE A 269 15.43 -17.59 15.69
C ILE A 269 16.64 -18.21 15.00
N VAL A 270 16.63 -18.32 13.67
CA VAL A 270 17.73 -18.97 12.93
C VAL A 270 19.03 -18.19 13.04
N THR A 271 18.97 -16.85 13.10
CA THR A 271 20.18 -16.02 13.29
C THR A 271 20.77 -16.22 14.69
N ASN A 272 19.90 -16.29 15.70
CA ASN A 272 20.33 -16.37 17.10
C ASN A 272 20.50 -17.81 17.61
N PHE A 273 20.23 -18.82 16.77
CA PHE A 273 20.19 -20.23 17.18
C PHE A 273 21.43 -20.66 17.97
N ARG A 274 22.65 -20.29 17.53
CA ARG A 274 23.88 -20.61 18.27
C ARG A 274 23.93 -20.01 19.68
N ARG A 275 23.41 -18.78 19.86
CA ARG A 275 23.31 -18.12 21.16
C ARG A 275 22.25 -18.78 22.03
N LEU A 276 21.08 -19.07 21.45
CA LEU A 276 19.99 -19.77 22.12
C LEU A 276 20.47 -21.15 22.59
N ASN A 277 21.09 -21.93 21.71
CA ASN A 277 21.58 -23.28 22.00
C ASN A 277 22.67 -23.30 23.08
N LYS A 278 23.52 -22.26 23.18
CA LYS A 278 24.49 -22.12 24.28
C LYS A 278 23.84 -21.76 25.63
N LYS A 279 22.72 -21.05 25.64
CA LYS A 279 21.95 -20.67 26.84
C LYS A 279 20.90 -21.71 27.24
N LEU A 280 20.60 -22.69 26.38
CA LEU A 280 19.57 -23.71 26.56
C LEU A 280 20.07 -25.12 27.00
N PRO A 281 21.10 -25.30 27.87
CA PRO A 281 21.34 -26.64 28.40
C PRO A 281 20.26 -27.07 29.41
N HIS A 282 19.48 -26.15 29.98
CA HIS A 282 18.47 -26.44 31.01
C HIS A 282 17.13 -25.75 30.75
N LYS A 283 16.02 -26.45 31.07
CA LYS A 283 14.60 -26.01 30.89
C LYS A 283 14.26 -24.68 31.58
N GLU A 284 15.07 -24.21 32.52
CA GLU A 284 14.85 -22.99 33.32
C GLU A 284 15.20 -21.69 32.57
N ALA A 285 15.83 -21.76 31.39
CA ALA A 285 16.25 -20.58 30.62
C ALA A 285 15.13 -19.94 29.75
N LEU A 286 13.92 -20.51 29.73
CA LEU A 286 12.80 -20.04 28.90
C LEU A 286 12.34 -18.60 29.22
N PRO A 287 12.20 -18.16 30.49
CA PRO A 287 11.82 -16.78 30.82
C PRO A 287 12.89 -15.75 30.43
N GLU A 288 14.17 -16.14 30.51
CA GLU A 288 15.31 -15.31 30.10
C GLU A 288 15.38 -15.17 28.58
N LEU A 289 15.06 -16.24 27.84
CA LEU A 289 14.89 -16.24 26.39
C LEU A 289 13.77 -15.29 25.96
N GLU A 290 12.63 -15.35 26.66
CA GLU A 290 11.47 -14.49 26.40
C GLU A 290 11.81 -13.01 26.65
N ARG A 291 12.58 -12.73 27.71
CA ARG A 291 13.09 -11.38 28.00
C ARG A 291 14.11 -10.91 26.96
N ASP A 292 15.02 -11.77 26.51
CA ASP A 292 15.99 -11.47 25.43
C ASP A 292 15.29 -11.25 24.08
N LEU A 293 14.23 -12.00 23.80
CA LEU A 293 13.40 -11.88 22.60
C LEU A 293 12.61 -10.56 22.64
N LYS A 294 12.01 -10.23 23.80
CA LYS A 294 11.39 -8.92 24.08
C LYS A 294 12.39 -7.78 23.96
N HIS A 295 13.59 -7.88 24.54
CA HIS A 295 14.62 -6.82 24.52
C HIS A 295 15.31 -6.65 23.17
N TYR A 296 15.44 -7.70 22.35
CA TYR A 296 15.99 -7.57 20.99
C TYR A 296 14.95 -7.05 20.00
N LEU A 297 13.67 -7.38 20.22
CA LEU A 297 12.59 -6.78 19.46
C LEU A 297 12.25 -5.36 19.97
N ALA A 298 12.60 -5.02 21.23
CA ALA A 298 12.41 -3.71 21.91
C ALA A 298 12.88 -2.46 21.13
N PRO A 299 14.04 -2.43 20.44
CA PRO A 299 14.48 -1.28 19.64
C PRO A 299 13.63 -1.06 18.38
N PHE A 300 12.62 -1.90 18.21
CA PHE A 300 11.76 -1.99 17.05
C PHE A 300 10.30 -2.14 17.48
N TRP A 301 9.96 -1.53 18.62
CA TRP A 301 8.63 -1.12 19.00
C TRP A 301 8.49 0.38 18.78
#